data_AF-A0A4Q6A722-F1
#
_entry.id   AF-A0A4Q6A722-F1
#
_cell.length_a   1.000
_cell.length_b   1.000
_cell.length_c   1.000
_cell.angle_alpha   90.00
_cell.angle_beta   90.00
_cell.angle_gamma   90.00
#
_symmetry.space_group_name_H-M   'P 1'
#
loop_
_entity.id
_entity.type
_entity.pdbx_description
1 polymer ?
#
loop_
_entity_poly.entity_id
_entity_poly.type
_entity_poly.pdbx_seq_one_letter_code
_entity_poly.pdbx_strand_id
1 'polypeptide(L)'
;MKKLFLCKIILTSLLFTYSGFAFSQDIIRQQSCDGNPYQEEVDSLKQFYAGQGYTVLREASMTMESEYEMPIVLPMTQGTWYQFIFIGDPTSRLYEVRMYDYTEKQVIYKKNMWGDVDGNVISFQYIPQASEYHMIKPVQVNKNKKKMCGYVMLLKKTS
;
A
#
# COMPACT_ATOMS: atom_id res chain seq x y z
N MET A 1 50.09 22.20 -40.05
CA MET A 1 48.63 22.48 -39.90
C MET A 1 47.74 21.23 -39.77
N LYS A 2 48.24 19.99 -39.87
CA LYS A 2 47.40 18.76 -39.74
C LYS A 2 47.23 18.25 -38.30
N LYS A 3 48.19 18.52 -37.39
CA LYS A 3 48.15 18.06 -35.99
C LYS A 3 47.12 18.79 -35.11
N LEU A 4 46.78 20.04 -35.44
CA LEU A 4 45.84 20.85 -34.66
C LEU A 4 44.36 20.47 -34.91
N PHE A 5 44.06 19.92 -36.09
CA PHE A 5 42.71 19.44 -36.44
C PHE A 5 42.38 18.09 -35.82
N LEU A 6 43.36 17.18 -35.67
CA LEU A 6 43.15 15.89 -35.02
C LEU A 6 42.76 16.03 -33.53
N CYS A 7 43.38 16.97 -32.81
CA CYS A 7 43.05 17.21 -31.40
C CYS A 7 41.62 17.70 -31.18
N LYS A 8 41.06 18.50 -32.11
CA LYS A 8 39.69 18.99 -31.98
C LYS A 8 38.64 17.90 -32.20
N ILE A 9 38.93 16.91 -33.06
CA ILE A 9 38.02 15.78 -33.33
C ILE A 9 38.00 14.79 -32.15
N ILE A 10 39.13 14.61 -31.46
CA ILE A 10 39.21 13.74 -30.28
C ILE A 10 38.47 14.38 -29.09
N LEU A 11 38.53 15.71 -28.94
CA LEU A 11 37.87 16.41 -27.83
C LEU A 11 36.34 16.47 -27.99
N THR A 12 35.81 16.53 -29.21
CA THR A 12 34.35 16.47 -29.46
C THR A 12 33.77 15.06 -29.34
N SER A 13 34.57 14.01 -29.56
CA SER A 13 34.16 12.61 -29.37
C SER A 13 33.97 12.22 -27.90
N LEU A 14 34.67 12.88 -26.96
CA LEU A 14 34.63 12.54 -25.54
C LEU A 14 33.41 13.12 -24.80
N LEU A 15 32.74 14.12 -25.39
CA LEU A 15 31.57 14.78 -24.80
C LEU A 15 30.23 14.07 -25.10
N PHE A 16 30.22 13.06 -25.98
CA PHE A 16 29.01 12.33 -26.38
C PHE A 16 28.78 10.99 -25.66
N THR A 17 29.69 10.57 -24.76
CA THR A 17 29.60 9.27 -24.06
C THR A 17 28.99 9.35 -22.65
N TYR A 18 28.47 10.52 -22.25
CA TYR A 18 27.79 10.72 -20.97
C TYR A 18 26.25 10.72 -21.07
N SER A 19 25.66 9.96 -21.99
CA SER A 19 24.26 9.56 -21.88
C SER A 19 24.13 8.47 -20.83
N GLY A 20 24.25 8.87 -19.55
CA GLY A 20 23.99 8.00 -18.42
C GLY A 20 22.60 7.37 -18.54
N PHE A 21 22.52 6.06 -18.30
CA PHE A 21 21.27 5.34 -18.21
C PHE A 21 20.39 5.98 -17.13
N ALA A 22 19.38 6.74 -17.55
CA ALA A 22 18.31 7.17 -16.66
C ALA A 22 17.48 5.93 -16.33
N PHE A 23 17.78 5.28 -15.21
CA PHE A 23 16.87 4.31 -14.63
C PHE A 23 15.61 5.07 -14.20
N SER A 24 14.51 4.86 -14.92
CA SER A 24 13.19 5.29 -14.48
C SER A 24 12.96 4.71 -13.09
N GLN A 25 12.71 5.57 -12.09
CA GLN A 25 12.22 5.11 -10.81
C GLN A 25 10.82 4.57 -11.04
N ASP A 26 10.63 3.26 -10.90
CA ASP A 26 9.30 2.66 -10.92
C ASP A 26 8.50 3.25 -9.76
N ILE A 27 7.63 4.21 -10.07
CA ILE A 27 6.69 4.77 -9.10
C ILE A 27 5.80 3.63 -8.65
N ILE A 28 5.79 3.33 -7.34
CA ILE A 28 4.87 2.34 -6.75
C ILE A 28 3.44 2.86 -6.96
N ARG A 29 2.75 2.29 -7.94
CA ARG A 29 1.35 2.58 -8.23
C ARG A 29 0.51 1.43 -7.70
N GLN A 30 -0.69 1.76 -7.22
CA GLN A 30 -1.68 0.74 -6.89
C GLN A 30 -2.06 0.01 -8.18
N GLN A 31 -1.64 -1.25 -8.29
CA GLN A 31 -2.01 -2.16 -9.36
C GLN A 31 -2.84 -3.27 -8.76
N SER A 32 -3.96 -3.65 -9.36
CA SER A 32 -4.71 -4.82 -8.91
C SER A 32 -3.86 -6.09 -9.02
N CYS A 33 -4.14 -7.09 -8.19
CA CYS A 33 -3.54 -8.41 -8.34
C CYS A 33 -4.18 -9.17 -9.52
N ASP A 34 -3.42 -10.07 -10.16
CA ASP A 34 -3.96 -11.02 -11.14
C ASP A 34 -4.83 -12.06 -10.40
N GLY A 35 -6.15 -11.83 -10.40
CA GLY A 35 -7.10 -12.57 -9.56
C GLY A 35 -7.13 -12.06 -8.12
N ASN A 36 -8.26 -12.21 -7.43
CA ASN A 36 -8.37 -11.92 -6.00
C ASN A 36 -8.23 -13.23 -5.20
N PRO A 37 -7.03 -13.55 -4.66
CA PRO A 37 -6.83 -14.79 -3.91
C PRO A 37 -7.59 -14.81 -2.58
N TYR A 38 -8.16 -13.67 -2.15
CA TYR A 38 -8.83 -13.50 -0.86
C TYR A 38 -10.36 -13.41 -0.99
N GLN A 39 -10.93 -13.73 -2.16
CA GLN A 39 -12.34 -13.48 -2.44
C GLN A 39 -13.29 -14.12 -1.41
N GLU A 40 -13.07 -15.39 -1.05
CA GLU A 40 -13.91 -16.09 -0.05
C GLU A 40 -13.82 -15.44 1.34
N GLU A 41 -12.62 -15.08 1.78
CA GLU A 41 -12.39 -14.41 3.07
C GLU A 41 -13.04 -13.01 3.09
N VAL A 42 -12.90 -12.27 1.99
CA VAL A 42 -13.55 -10.97 1.80
C VAL A 42 -15.07 -11.09 1.87
N ASP A 43 -15.66 -12.07 1.19
CA ASP A 43 -17.10 -12.27 1.17
C ASP A 43 -17.64 -12.69 2.55
N SER A 44 -16.89 -13.51 3.27
CA SER A 44 -17.20 -13.86 4.67
C SER A 44 -17.21 -12.63 5.58
N LEU A 45 -16.17 -11.80 5.49
CA LEU A 45 -16.05 -10.57 6.28
C LEU A 45 -17.18 -9.58 5.94
N LYS A 46 -17.51 -9.42 4.65
CA LYS A 46 -18.63 -8.58 4.22
C LYS A 46 -19.95 -9.03 4.83
N GLN A 47 -20.25 -10.33 4.79
CA GLN A 47 -21.48 -10.86 5.39
C GLN A 47 -21.50 -10.62 6.90
N PHE A 48 -20.39 -10.87 7.59
CA PHE A 48 -20.26 -10.64 9.03
C PHE A 48 -20.52 -9.17 9.43
N TYR A 49 -19.86 -8.22 8.76
CA TYR A 49 -20.00 -6.80 9.08
C TYR A 49 -21.32 -6.21 8.57
N ALA A 50 -21.88 -6.72 7.47
CA ALA A 50 -23.22 -6.35 7.01
C ALA A 50 -24.27 -6.70 8.07
N GLY A 51 -24.15 -7.86 8.73
CA GLY A 51 -24.99 -8.23 9.87
C GLY A 51 -24.88 -7.28 11.07
N GLN A 52 -23.84 -6.46 11.14
CA GLN A 52 -23.61 -5.46 12.20
C GLN A 52 -23.95 -4.03 11.77
N GLY A 53 -24.59 -3.85 10.61
CA GLY A 53 -24.99 -2.54 10.09
C GLY A 53 -23.88 -1.77 9.38
N TYR A 54 -22.82 -2.44 8.94
CA TYR A 54 -21.78 -1.84 8.11
C TYR A 54 -22.07 -2.02 6.61
N THR A 55 -21.60 -1.06 5.82
CA THR A 55 -21.61 -1.09 4.35
C THR A 55 -20.21 -0.85 3.81
N VAL A 56 -19.89 -1.49 2.68
CA VAL A 56 -18.59 -1.33 2.02
C VAL A 56 -18.53 0.06 1.39
N LEU A 57 -17.57 0.87 1.83
CA LEU A 57 -17.32 2.18 1.27
C LEU A 57 -16.30 2.12 0.13
N ARG A 58 -15.21 1.39 0.35
CA ARG A 58 -14.16 1.12 -0.65
C ARG A 58 -13.48 -0.20 -0.39
N GLU A 59 -13.08 -0.85 -1.45
CA GLU A 59 -12.25 -2.04 -1.40
C GLU A 59 -11.38 -2.14 -2.66
N ALA A 60 -10.23 -2.81 -2.53
CA ALA A 60 -9.35 -3.08 -3.66
C ALA A 60 -8.37 -4.21 -3.31
N SER A 61 -8.09 -5.06 -4.30
CA SER A 61 -6.85 -5.84 -4.30
C SER A 61 -5.72 -4.95 -4.81
N MET A 62 -4.53 -5.10 -4.22
CA MET A 62 -3.34 -4.36 -4.62
C MET A 62 -2.10 -5.23 -4.59
N THR A 63 -1.30 -5.12 -5.64
CA THR A 63 0.05 -5.65 -5.68
C THR A 63 0.91 -4.81 -4.76
N MET A 64 1.53 -5.47 -3.78
CA MET A 64 2.42 -4.89 -2.79
C MET A 64 3.83 -5.44 -2.99
N GLU A 65 4.82 -4.64 -2.61
CA GLU A 65 6.20 -5.10 -2.49
C GLU A 65 6.57 -5.32 -1.03
N SER A 66 7.32 -6.39 -0.75
CA SER A 66 7.83 -6.69 0.58
C SER A 66 8.60 -5.50 1.15
N GLU A 67 8.33 -5.10 2.39
CA GLU A 67 8.97 -3.98 3.09
C GLU A 67 8.59 -2.57 2.59
N TYR A 68 7.73 -2.47 1.57
CA TYR A 68 7.23 -1.19 1.08
C TYR A 68 5.83 -0.88 1.61
N GLU A 69 5.66 0.36 2.05
CA GLU A 69 4.38 0.91 2.47
C GLU A 69 3.53 1.26 1.25
N MET A 70 2.26 0.85 1.24
CA MET A 70 1.29 1.22 0.20
C MET A 70 0.36 2.32 0.71
N PRO A 71 0.54 3.59 0.33
CA PRO A 71 -0.29 4.67 0.83
C PRO A 71 -1.69 4.64 0.20
N ILE A 72 -2.71 4.80 1.04
CA ILE A 72 -4.11 4.88 0.67
C ILE A 72 -4.69 6.12 1.36
N VAL A 73 -5.19 7.08 0.58
CA VAL A 73 -5.74 8.34 1.09
C VAL A 73 -7.25 8.33 0.93
N LEU A 74 -7.97 8.53 2.05
CA LEU A 74 -9.42 8.41 2.10
C LEU A 74 -10.02 9.55 2.91
N PRO A 75 -11.09 10.21 2.43
CA PRO A 75 -11.83 11.16 3.24
C PRO A 75 -12.66 10.42 4.29
N MET A 76 -12.59 10.86 5.55
CA MET A 76 -13.40 10.33 6.64
C MET A 76 -14.21 11.43 7.29
N THR A 77 -15.43 11.11 7.73
CA THR A 77 -16.34 12.06 8.36
C THR A 77 -16.27 11.95 9.88
N GLN A 78 -16.22 13.09 10.57
CA GLN A 78 -16.23 13.17 12.03
C GLN A 78 -17.37 12.35 12.64
N GLY A 79 -17.07 11.63 13.72
CA GLY A 79 -18.06 10.89 14.49
C GLY A 79 -18.65 9.66 13.78
N THR A 80 -18.22 9.37 12.56
CA THR A 80 -18.67 8.19 11.81
C THR A 80 -17.82 6.98 12.20
N TRP A 81 -18.48 5.83 12.39
CA TRP A 81 -17.80 4.56 12.66
C TRP A 81 -17.28 3.96 11.37
N TYR A 82 -15.96 3.87 11.26
CA TYR A 82 -15.29 3.15 10.19
C TYR A 82 -14.71 1.85 10.70
N GLN A 83 -14.67 0.85 9.84
CA GLN A 83 -14.00 -0.42 10.07
C GLN A 83 -13.04 -0.64 8.91
N PHE A 84 -11.74 -0.62 9.20
CA PHE A 84 -10.69 -0.90 8.23
C PHE A 84 -10.23 -2.34 8.36
N ILE A 85 -10.01 -2.99 7.23
CA ILE A 85 -9.52 -4.35 7.14
C ILE A 85 -8.42 -4.40 6.08
N PHE A 86 -7.31 -5.03 6.44
CA PHE A 86 -6.22 -5.38 5.55
C PHE A 86 -5.99 -6.89 5.61
N ILE A 87 -5.87 -7.52 4.44
CA ILE A 87 -5.52 -8.93 4.29
C ILE A 87 -4.20 -8.98 3.51
N GLY A 88 -3.15 -9.54 4.13
CA GLY A 88 -1.85 -9.75 3.49
C GLY A 88 -1.69 -11.16 2.91
N ASP A 89 -0.57 -11.39 2.23
CA ASP A 89 -0.15 -12.73 1.77
C ASP A 89 0.17 -13.60 2.99
N PRO A 90 -0.52 -14.73 3.21
CA PRO A 90 -0.35 -15.59 4.40
C PRO A 90 1.08 -16.12 4.59
N THR A 91 1.90 -16.11 3.54
CA THR A 91 3.31 -16.53 3.61
C THR A 91 4.25 -15.45 4.14
N SER A 92 3.74 -14.24 4.38
CA SER A 92 4.50 -13.13 4.95
C SER A 92 4.74 -13.33 6.44
N ARG A 93 5.92 -12.88 6.91
CA ARG A 93 6.35 -13.04 8.31
C ARG A 93 5.78 -11.97 9.25
N LEU A 94 5.32 -10.86 8.69
CA LEU A 94 4.94 -9.66 9.42
C LEU A 94 3.97 -8.83 8.58
N TYR A 95 2.99 -8.25 9.26
CA TYR A 95 1.97 -7.36 8.71
C TYR A 95 1.88 -6.15 9.62
N GLU A 96 1.93 -4.95 9.06
CA GLU A 96 1.73 -3.72 9.82
C GLU A 96 0.78 -2.79 9.06
N VAL A 97 -0.06 -2.09 9.80
CA VAL A 97 -0.88 -1.00 9.27
C VAL A 97 -0.68 0.23 10.13
N ARG A 98 -0.36 1.34 9.48
CA ARG A 98 -0.22 2.66 10.09
C ARG A 98 -1.28 3.59 9.52
N MET A 99 -1.94 4.38 10.36
CA MET A 99 -2.86 5.43 9.91
C MET A 99 -2.38 6.77 10.43
N TYR A 100 -2.41 7.77 9.56
CA TYR A 100 -2.07 9.15 9.85
C TYR A 100 -3.28 10.04 9.56
N ASP A 101 -3.50 11.05 10.41
CA ASP A 101 -4.45 12.12 10.15
C ASP A 101 -3.88 13.17 9.18
N TYR A 102 -4.64 14.23 8.90
CA TYR A 102 -4.23 15.29 7.97
C TYR A 102 -3.00 16.08 8.45
N THR A 103 -2.71 16.06 9.75
CA THR A 103 -1.53 16.70 10.35
C THR A 103 -0.30 15.80 10.35
N GLU A 104 -0.36 14.67 9.64
CA GLU A 104 0.66 13.62 9.60
C GLU A 104 0.94 12.96 10.96
N LYS A 105 0.02 13.13 11.92
CA LYS A 105 0.13 12.46 13.22
C LYS A 105 -0.37 11.03 13.08
N GLN A 106 0.43 10.09 13.57
CA GLN A 106 0.04 8.68 13.60
C GLN A 106 -1.08 8.47 14.63
N VAL A 107 -2.26 8.06 14.16
CA VAL A 107 -3.45 7.80 14.99
C VAL A 107 -3.69 6.31 15.23
N ILE A 108 -3.21 5.44 14.34
CA ILE A 108 -3.27 3.97 14.50
C ILE A 108 -1.92 3.34 14.16
N TYR A 109 -1.54 2.35 14.97
CA TYR A 109 -0.49 1.38 14.66
C TYR A 109 -0.96 -0.01 15.05
N LYS A 110 -0.98 -0.93 14.09
CA LYS A 110 -1.29 -2.35 14.31
C LYS A 110 -0.22 -3.19 13.65
N LYS A 111 0.18 -4.26 14.32
CA LYS A 111 1.23 -5.18 13.89
C LYS A 111 0.86 -6.60 14.28
N ASN A 112 0.90 -7.49 13.31
CA ASN A 112 0.73 -8.94 13.51
C ASN A 112 1.98 -9.66 12.99
N MET A 113 2.31 -10.78 13.61
CA MET A 113 3.41 -11.66 13.24
C MET A 113 2.88 -12.95 12.61
N TRP A 114 3.73 -13.63 11.84
CA TRP A 114 3.41 -14.96 11.35
C TRP A 114 3.33 -15.97 12.50
N GLY A 115 2.24 -16.76 12.50
CA GLY A 115 1.91 -17.68 13.58
C GLY A 115 0.88 -17.14 14.57
N ASP A 116 0.56 -15.85 14.52
CA ASP A 116 -0.59 -15.30 15.25
C ASP A 116 -1.90 -15.83 14.65
N VAL A 117 -2.93 -16.02 15.49
CA VAL A 117 -4.27 -16.39 15.02
C VAL A 117 -4.78 -15.29 14.09
N ASP A 118 -5.16 -15.65 12.87
CA ASP A 118 -5.52 -14.71 11.79
C ASP A 118 -4.45 -13.63 11.53
N GLY A 119 -3.18 -13.99 11.69
CA GLY A 119 -2.06 -13.04 11.64
C GLY A 119 -1.97 -12.24 10.34
N ASN A 120 -2.43 -12.79 9.21
CA ASN A 120 -2.47 -12.10 7.91
C ASN A 120 -3.60 -11.07 7.79
N VAL A 121 -4.53 -11.00 8.75
CA VAL A 121 -5.66 -10.06 8.76
C VAL A 121 -5.47 -9.02 9.85
N ILE A 122 -5.41 -7.75 9.48
CA ILE A 122 -5.44 -6.63 10.42
C ILE A 122 -6.78 -5.93 10.27
N SER A 123 -7.54 -5.89 11.36
CA SER A 123 -8.87 -5.28 11.43
C SER A 123 -8.96 -4.33 12.62
N PHE A 124 -9.46 -3.11 12.41
CA PHE A 124 -9.71 -2.17 13.50
C PHE A 124 -10.83 -1.17 13.17
N GLN A 125 -11.55 -0.77 14.23
CA GLN A 125 -12.51 0.33 14.17
C GLN A 125 -11.82 1.68 14.41
N TYR A 126 -12.32 2.72 13.75
CA TYR A 126 -11.84 4.08 13.92
C TYR A 126 -12.99 5.09 13.82
N ILE A 127 -12.99 6.08 14.71
CA ILE A 127 -13.94 7.18 14.72
C ILE A 127 -13.15 8.49 14.62
N PRO A 128 -13.16 9.15 13.45
CA PRO A 128 -12.45 10.40 13.26
C PRO A 128 -12.96 11.50 14.20
N GLN A 129 -12.03 12.27 14.76
CA GLN A 129 -12.35 13.43 15.60
C GLN A 129 -12.67 14.69 14.77
N ALA A 130 -12.26 14.72 13.51
CA ALA A 130 -12.56 15.77 12.54
C ALA A 130 -12.89 15.15 11.17
N SER A 131 -13.56 15.92 10.30
CA SER A 131 -13.86 15.50 8.92
C SER A 131 -12.68 15.86 8.03
N GLU A 132 -11.82 14.90 7.72
CA GLU A 132 -10.54 15.12 7.05
C GLU A 132 -10.04 13.87 6.31
N TYR A 133 -8.98 14.06 5.53
CA TYR A 133 -8.31 12.95 4.86
C TYR A 133 -7.40 12.20 5.84
N HIS A 134 -7.49 10.88 5.80
CA HIS A 134 -6.59 10.00 6.52
C HIS A 134 -5.74 9.22 5.51
N MET A 135 -4.46 9.03 5.85
CA MET A 135 -3.52 8.23 5.09
C MET A 135 -3.29 6.91 5.81
N ILE A 136 -3.65 5.81 5.17
CA ILE A 136 -3.42 4.45 5.67
C ILE A 136 -2.27 3.83 4.88
N LYS A 137 -1.32 3.24 5.58
CA LYS A 137 -0.11 2.65 5.04
C LYS A 137 0.03 1.21 5.54
N PRO A 138 -0.60 0.22 4.88
CA PRO A 138 -0.25 -1.17 5.06
C PRO A 138 1.15 -1.47 4.55
N VAL A 139 1.84 -2.35 5.25
CA VAL A 139 3.10 -2.98 4.83
C VAL A 139 3.07 -4.44 5.25
N GLN A 140 3.64 -5.28 4.41
CA GLN A 140 3.87 -6.68 4.73
C GLN A 140 5.28 -7.06 4.33
N VAL A 141 5.85 -8.02 5.06
CA VAL A 141 7.24 -8.42 4.87
C VAL A 141 7.31 -9.90 4.64
N ASN A 142 7.89 -10.29 3.50
CA ASN A 142 8.18 -11.65 3.11
C ASN A 142 9.67 -11.77 2.75
N LYS A 143 10.31 -12.89 3.12
CA LYS A 143 11.73 -13.12 2.81
C LYS A 143 11.95 -13.68 1.40
N ASN A 144 10.96 -14.37 0.85
CA ASN A 144 11.09 -15.17 -0.37
C ASN A 144 10.41 -14.50 -1.57
N LYS A 145 9.27 -13.83 -1.34
CA LYS A 145 8.50 -13.15 -2.37
C LYS A 145 8.75 -11.65 -2.31
N LYS A 146 9.20 -11.06 -3.43
CA LYS A 146 9.31 -9.59 -3.54
C LYS A 146 7.96 -8.93 -3.79
N LYS A 147 7.16 -9.48 -4.70
CA LYS A 147 5.80 -9.01 -5.03
C LYS A 147 4.77 -9.97 -4.45
N MET A 148 3.71 -9.42 -3.88
CA MET A 148 2.64 -10.18 -3.24
C MET A 148 1.33 -9.43 -3.36
N CYS A 149 0.21 -10.12 -3.16
CA CYS A 149 -1.09 -9.49 -3.13
C CYS A 149 -1.39 -8.99 -1.71
N GLY A 150 -2.12 -7.89 -1.62
CA GLY A 150 -2.83 -7.47 -0.43
C GLY A 150 -4.25 -7.07 -0.80
N TYR A 151 -5.15 -7.13 0.15
CA TYR A 151 -6.51 -6.65 0.01
C TYR A 151 -6.80 -5.62 1.09
N VAL A 152 -7.48 -4.54 0.74
CA VAL A 152 -7.97 -3.57 1.71
C VAL A 152 -9.47 -3.39 1.55
N MET A 153 -10.15 -3.22 2.67
CA MET A 153 -11.56 -2.94 2.74
C MET A 153 -11.82 -1.89 3.82
N LEU A 154 -12.53 -0.83 3.43
CA LEU A 154 -13.04 0.18 4.34
C LEU A 154 -14.57 0.09 4.36
N LEU A 155 -15.10 -0.17 5.54
CA LEU A 155 -16.52 -0.23 5.81
C LEU A 155 -16.94 0.99 6.62
N LYS A 156 -18.18 1.43 6.43
CA LYS A 156 -18.83 2.49 7.20
C LYS A 156 -20.09 1.95 7.87
N LYS A 157 -20.28 2.24 9.15
CA LYS A 157 -21.54 1.93 9.84
C LYS A 157 -22.65 2.85 9.37
N THR A 158 -23.77 2.28 8.94
CA THR A 158 -24.95 3.01 8.42
C THR A 158 -26.20 2.80 9.25
N SER A 159 -26.22 1.78 10.10
CA SER A 159 -27.38 1.36 10.90
C SER A 159 -27.00 1.08 12.35
#